data_AF-A0A7Y6QTU2-F1
#
_entry.id   AF-A0A7Y6QTU2-F1
#
_cell.length_a   1.000
_cell.length_b   1.000
_cell.length_c   1.000
_cell.angle_alpha   90.00
_cell.angle_beta   90.00
_cell.angle_gamma   90.00
#
_symmetry.space_group_name_H-M   'P 1'
#
loop_
_entity.id
_entity.type
_entity.pdbx_description
1 polymer ?
#
loop_
_entity_poly.entity_id
_entity_poly.type
_entity_poly.pdbx_seq_one_letter_code
_entity_poly.pdbx_strand_id
1 'polypeptide(L)'
;MRKRAAASPLCAALLLALSLVPQAAIAGADAAASQPVKTTERIELARAAVALDPMALQAWEELIDALRREQRGAELAQAQKLYAHVRSQTVLREAGEPHLLFARQGELIAPLAMLSKGGISDFPSSEREERYYRPGRLYYAYAAGVQGKVVVSGKKEVGCSSNTAHIREVTPISGDAIVSNAALPQASVSQAAYLPDAAQDSQVRALAGTLLRQHKVPARHIDAALKEWPGENQGLQNFAAVPGANGQAPALVANLMFEGGSDVNADVSFALSLIAEAQPAGGYAVTYSSFSEGETSTSRYAFLGSADLDGDGQQEIVLTGYGYEWWWYEVLRKSRGTWVRKAKASGGGC
;
A
#
# COMPACT_ATOMS: atom_id res chain seq x y z
N MET A 1 29.84 3.24 36.31
CA MET A 1 28.97 2.10 36.68
C MET A 1 27.58 2.33 36.10
N ARG A 2 27.11 1.52 35.14
CA ARG A 2 25.75 1.64 34.57
C ARG A 2 24.79 0.70 35.32
N LYS A 3 23.76 1.25 35.98
CA LYS A 3 22.68 0.44 36.58
C LYS A 3 21.81 -0.13 35.44
N ARG A 4 21.59 -1.45 35.41
CA ARG A 4 20.56 -2.07 34.57
C ARG A 4 19.19 -1.79 35.20
N ALA A 5 18.25 -1.24 34.43
CA ALA A 5 16.85 -1.18 34.85
C ALA A 5 16.23 -2.58 34.73
N ALA A 6 15.53 -3.04 35.78
CA ALA A 6 14.77 -4.28 35.73
C ALA A 6 13.41 -4.02 35.05
N ALA A 7 13.00 -4.91 34.15
CA ALA A 7 11.68 -4.83 33.51
C ALA A 7 10.57 -5.11 34.53
N SER A 8 9.45 -4.38 34.42
CA SER A 8 8.30 -4.53 35.31
C SER A 8 7.58 -5.86 35.07
N PRO A 9 7.22 -6.63 36.13
CA PRO A 9 6.56 -7.93 36.00
C PRO A 9 5.16 -7.87 35.36
N LEU A 10 4.55 -6.69 35.29
CA LEU A 10 3.24 -6.47 34.64
C LEU A 10 3.24 -6.74 33.13
N CYS A 11 4.39 -6.64 32.45
CA CYS A 11 4.46 -6.89 31.00
C CYS A 11 4.42 -8.39 30.65
N ALA A 12 4.91 -9.25 31.54
CA ALA A 12 4.91 -10.70 31.31
C ALA A 12 3.50 -11.32 31.41
N ALA A 13 2.64 -10.79 32.28
CA ALA A 13 1.27 -11.28 32.46
C ALA A 13 0.38 -11.04 31.23
N LEU A 14 0.57 -9.91 30.52
CA LEU A 14 -0.24 -9.57 29.34
C LEU A 14 0.13 -10.42 28.10
N LEU A 15 1.42 -10.76 27.96
CA LEU A 15 1.91 -11.67 26.90
C LEU A 15 1.41 -13.11 27.09
N LEU A 16 1.31 -13.57 28.35
CA LEU A 16 0.72 -14.87 28.67
C LEU A 16 -0.79 -14.93 28.37
N ALA A 17 -1.54 -13.85 28.64
CA ALA A 17 -2.98 -13.79 28.34
C ALA A 17 -3.29 -13.93 26.83
N LEU A 18 -2.48 -13.34 25.95
CA LEU A 18 -2.65 -13.44 24.50
C LEU A 18 -2.26 -14.81 23.93
N SER A 19 -1.35 -15.55 24.58
CA SER A 19 -0.98 -16.92 24.17
C SER A 19 -2.02 -18.01 24.52
N LEU A 20 -3.00 -17.71 25.38
CA LEU A 20 -3.99 -18.68 25.87
C LEU A 20 -5.31 -18.67 25.08
N VAL A 21 -5.61 -17.60 24.33
CA VAL A 21 -6.85 -17.49 23.53
C VAL A 21 -6.97 -18.59 22.45
N PRO A 22 -5.89 -18.99 21.71
CA PRO A 22 -5.97 -20.11 20.78
C PRO A 22 -6.25 -21.44 21.47
N GLN A 23 -5.68 -21.66 22.67
CA GLN A 23 -5.81 -22.92 23.40
C GLN A 23 -7.20 -23.10 24.01
N ALA A 24 -7.89 -22.04 24.41
CA ALA A 24 -9.27 -22.12 24.88
C ALA A 24 -10.25 -22.54 23.76
N ALA A 25 -10.05 -22.05 22.53
CA ALA A 25 -10.83 -22.46 21.37
C ALA A 25 -10.58 -23.92 20.96
N ILE A 26 -9.32 -24.38 21.07
CA ILE A 26 -8.94 -25.76 20.75
C ILE A 26 -9.42 -26.74 21.84
N ALA A 27 -9.29 -26.40 23.13
CA ALA A 27 -9.74 -27.25 24.24
C ALA A 27 -11.28 -27.40 24.31
N GLY A 28 -12.04 -26.42 23.81
CA GLY A 28 -13.49 -26.53 23.65
C GLY A 28 -13.91 -27.56 22.59
N ALA A 29 -13.07 -27.81 21.58
CA ALA A 29 -13.35 -28.76 20.50
C ALA A 29 -13.27 -30.23 20.98
N ASP A 30 -12.29 -30.56 21.82
CA ASP A 30 -12.10 -31.93 22.33
C ASP A 30 -13.22 -32.36 23.31
N ALA A 31 -13.73 -31.45 24.15
CA ALA A 31 -14.84 -31.76 25.06
C ALA A 31 -16.17 -32.01 24.33
N ALA A 32 -16.40 -31.31 23.20
CA ALA A 32 -17.58 -31.46 22.36
C ALA A 32 -17.58 -32.76 21.51
N ALA A 33 -16.44 -33.45 21.39
CA ALA A 33 -16.29 -34.66 20.57
C ALA A 33 -17.13 -35.87 21.05
N SER A 34 -17.73 -35.81 22.24
CA SER A 34 -18.52 -36.88 22.86
C SER A 34 -20.01 -36.86 22.52
N GLN A 35 -20.53 -35.77 21.95
CA GLN A 35 -21.87 -35.75 21.35
C GLN A 35 -21.78 -35.70 19.82
N PRO A 36 -22.66 -36.41 19.09
CA PRO A 36 -22.70 -36.32 17.64
C PRO A 36 -23.24 -34.94 17.22
N VAL A 37 -22.35 -33.95 17.13
CA VAL A 37 -22.61 -32.64 16.50
C VAL A 37 -23.29 -32.90 15.16
N LYS A 38 -24.53 -32.43 15.02
CA LYS A 38 -25.38 -32.71 13.85
C LYS A 38 -24.65 -32.26 12.60
N THR A 39 -24.65 -33.03 11.52
CA THR A 39 -23.77 -32.73 10.38
C THR A 39 -24.07 -31.36 9.75
N THR A 40 -25.32 -30.89 9.82
CA THR A 40 -25.70 -29.52 9.42
C THR A 40 -24.90 -28.45 10.18
N GLU A 41 -24.74 -28.61 11.50
CA GLU A 41 -23.99 -27.69 12.36
C GLU A 41 -22.49 -27.69 12.01
N ARG A 42 -21.94 -28.85 11.65
CA ARG A 42 -20.55 -28.95 11.13
C ARG A 42 -20.36 -28.18 9.82
N ILE A 43 -21.35 -28.23 8.91
CA ILE A 43 -21.30 -27.46 7.65
C ILE A 43 -21.33 -25.96 7.94
N GLU A 44 -22.21 -25.48 8.82
CA GLU A 44 -22.27 -24.05 9.13
C GLU A 44 -21.02 -23.55 9.87
N LEU A 45 -20.45 -24.34 10.80
CA LEU A 45 -19.17 -24.03 11.45
C LEU A 45 -18.00 -23.97 10.44
N ALA A 46 -17.90 -24.96 9.55
CA ALA A 46 -16.85 -24.97 8.54
C ALA A 46 -17.00 -23.83 7.51
N ARG A 47 -18.24 -23.46 7.14
CA ARG A 47 -18.50 -22.23 6.35
C ARG A 47 -18.11 -20.97 7.10
N ALA A 48 -18.39 -20.86 8.40
CA ALA A 48 -18.01 -19.71 9.20
C ALA A 48 -16.48 -19.58 9.31
N ALA A 49 -15.76 -20.70 9.46
CA ALA A 49 -14.30 -20.74 9.44
C ALA A 49 -13.73 -20.29 8.07
N VAL A 50 -14.29 -20.79 6.97
CA VAL A 50 -13.93 -20.35 5.60
C VAL A 50 -14.26 -18.87 5.34
N ALA A 51 -15.35 -18.35 5.91
CA ALA A 51 -15.73 -16.94 5.78
C ALA A 51 -14.80 -16.02 6.60
N LEU A 52 -14.32 -16.49 7.76
CA LEU A 52 -13.36 -15.79 8.61
C LEU A 52 -11.95 -15.79 8.01
N ASP A 53 -11.49 -16.93 7.49
CA ASP A 53 -10.23 -17.05 6.77
C ASP A 53 -10.40 -17.83 5.45
N PRO A 54 -10.64 -17.12 4.33
CA PRO A 54 -10.76 -17.74 3.02
C PRO A 54 -9.48 -18.42 2.51
N MET A 55 -8.32 -18.20 3.13
CA MET A 55 -7.05 -18.83 2.78
C MET A 55 -6.72 -20.07 3.66
N ALA A 56 -7.49 -20.33 4.72
CA ALA A 56 -7.28 -21.49 5.59
C ALA A 56 -7.66 -22.79 4.87
N LEU A 57 -6.69 -23.44 4.23
CA LEU A 57 -6.89 -24.68 3.47
C LEU A 57 -7.56 -25.79 4.30
N GLN A 58 -7.25 -25.88 5.59
CA GLN A 58 -7.88 -26.83 6.51
C GLN A 58 -9.40 -26.58 6.67
N ALA A 59 -9.83 -25.31 6.82
CA ALA A 59 -11.25 -24.98 6.94
C ALA A 59 -12.05 -25.36 5.68
N TRP A 60 -11.42 -25.22 4.51
CA TRP A 60 -11.98 -25.70 3.24
C TRP A 60 -12.05 -27.22 3.16
N GLU A 61 -11.03 -27.94 3.62
CA GLU A 61 -11.00 -29.40 3.67
C GLU A 61 -12.09 -29.94 4.60
N GLU A 62 -12.27 -29.35 5.77
CA GLU A 62 -13.36 -29.65 6.72
C GLU A 62 -14.74 -29.38 6.10
N LEU A 63 -14.92 -28.27 5.40
CA LEU A 63 -16.17 -27.94 4.69
C LEU A 63 -16.46 -28.96 3.58
N ILE A 64 -15.47 -29.29 2.76
CA ILE A 64 -15.56 -30.26 1.67
C ILE A 64 -15.94 -31.65 2.21
N ASP A 65 -15.33 -32.07 3.31
CA ASP A 65 -15.63 -33.36 3.95
C ASP A 65 -17.04 -33.39 4.57
N ALA A 66 -17.49 -32.30 5.21
CA ALA A 66 -18.84 -32.19 5.75
C ALA A 66 -19.90 -32.22 4.63
N LEU A 67 -19.69 -31.48 3.54
CA LEU A 67 -20.57 -31.47 2.36
C LEU A 67 -20.63 -32.84 1.66
N ARG A 68 -19.51 -33.58 1.63
CA ARG A 68 -19.46 -34.93 1.05
C ARG A 68 -20.26 -35.94 1.88
N ARG A 69 -20.17 -35.89 3.21
CA ARG A 69 -20.94 -36.79 4.12
C ARG A 69 -22.44 -36.61 3.96
N GLU A 70 -22.90 -35.37 3.85
CA GLU A 70 -24.31 -35.02 3.64
C GLU A 70 -24.76 -35.11 2.16
N GLN A 71 -23.92 -35.62 1.27
CA GLN A 71 -24.23 -35.81 -0.17
C GLN A 71 -24.69 -34.53 -0.90
N ARG A 72 -24.27 -33.33 -0.43
CA ARG A 72 -24.64 -32.03 -0.99
C ARG A 72 -23.86 -31.71 -2.27
N GLY A 73 -24.09 -32.51 -3.33
CA GLY A 73 -23.24 -32.58 -4.52
C GLY A 73 -22.94 -31.24 -5.22
N ALA A 74 -23.94 -30.37 -5.39
CA ALA A 74 -23.73 -29.07 -6.03
C ALA A 74 -22.83 -28.12 -5.21
N GLU A 75 -23.02 -28.10 -3.89
CA GLU A 75 -22.20 -27.30 -2.97
C GLU A 75 -20.80 -27.89 -2.81
N LEU A 76 -20.68 -29.21 -2.76
CA LEU A 76 -19.40 -29.91 -2.75
C LEU A 76 -18.57 -29.53 -3.99
N ALA A 77 -19.17 -29.57 -5.19
CA ALA A 77 -18.49 -29.19 -6.43
C ALA A 77 -18.04 -27.72 -6.41
N GLN A 78 -18.87 -26.81 -5.89
CA GLN A 78 -18.52 -25.40 -5.74
C GLN A 78 -17.41 -25.18 -4.70
N ALA A 79 -17.46 -25.86 -3.55
CA ALA A 79 -16.43 -25.79 -2.51
C ALA A 79 -15.09 -26.35 -3.01
N GLN A 80 -15.09 -27.47 -3.73
CA GLN A 80 -13.88 -28.04 -4.36
C GLN A 80 -13.27 -27.09 -5.39
N LYS A 81 -14.10 -26.42 -6.20
CA LYS A 81 -13.65 -25.40 -7.17
C LYS A 81 -12.99 -24.21 -6.47
N LEU A 82 -13.59 -23.73 -5.38
CA LEU A 82 -13.04 -22.60 -4.60
C LEU A 82 -11.76 -23.00 -3.85
N TYR A 83 -11.70 -24.16 -3.21
CA TYR A 83 -10.49 -24.70 -2.59
C TYR A 83 -9.35 -24.84 -3.60
N ALA A 84 -9.61 -25.36 -4.81
CA ALA A 84 -8.60 -25.46 -5.86
C ALA A 84 -8.06 -24.07 -6.27
N HIS A 85 -8.93 -23.07 -6.35
CA HIS A 85 -8.52 -21.68 -6.60
C HIS A 85 -7.65 -21.12 -5.47
N VAL A 86 -8.09 -21.22 -4.21
CA VAL A 86 -7.33 -20.77 -3.03
C VAL A 86 -5.96 -21.43 -2.96
N ARG A 87 -5.92 -22.76 -3.12
CA ARG A 87 -4.69 -23.57 -3.14
C ARG A 87 -3.74 -23.19 -4.28
N SER A 88 -4.26 -22.78 -5.44
CA SER A 88 -3.43 -22.32 -6.55
C SER A 88 -2.77 -20.96 -6.29
N GLN A 89 -3.33 -20.17 -5.35
CA GLN A 89 -2.98 -18.76 -5.10
C GLN A 89 -2.90 -17.92 -6.39
N THR A 90 -3.70 -18.26 -7.40
CA THR A 90 -3.70 -17.56 -8.70
C THR A 90 -4.57 -16.32 -8.59
N VAL A 91 -4.05 -15.16 -9.00
CA VAL A 91 -4.84 -13.94 -9.14
C VAL A 91 -5.79 -14.13 -10.32
N LEU A 92 -7.10 -14.11 -10.06
CA LEU A 92 -8.13 -14.24 -11.10
C LEU A 92 -8.85 -12.92 -11.34
N ARG A 93 -9.12 -12.65 -12.62
CA ARG A 93 -10.00 -11.58 -13.10
C ARG A 93 -11.30 -12.18 -13.59
N GLU A 94 -12.41 -11.52 -13.28
CA GLU A 94 -13.71 -11.86 -13.83
C GLU A 94 -13.79 -11.47 -15.32
N ALA A 95 -14.64 -12.15 -16.09
CA ALA A 95 -14.83 -11.83 -17.50
C ALA A 95 -15.37 -10.39 -17.65
N GLY A 96 -14.66 -9.57 -18.44
CA GLY A 96 -14.99 -8.15 -18.61
C GLY A 96 -14.58 -7.24 -17.45
N GLU A 97 -13.88 -7.74 -16.43
CA GLU A 97 -13.34 -6.89 -15.37
C GLU A 97 -12.22 -5.98 -15.92
N PRO A 98 -12.23 -4.67 -15.64
CA PRO A 98 -11.11 -3.79 -15.98
C PRO A 98 -9.83 -4.24 -15.27
N HIS A 99 -8.69 -3.70 -15.70
CA HIS A 99 -7.46 -3.87 -14.94
C HIS A 99 -7.48 -2.83 -13.82
N LEU A 100 -7.52 -3.30 -12.58
CA LEU A 100 -7.66 -2.49 -11.38
C LEU A 100 -6.30 -2.30 -10.72
N LEU A 101 -6.01 -1.05 -10.34
CA LEU A 101 -4.85 -0.68 -9.56
C LEU A 101 -5.31 -0.12 -8.21
N PHE A 102 -4.62 -0.52 -7.15
CA PHE A 102 -4.86 -0.13 -5.78
C PHE A 102 -3.55 0.36 -5.14
N ALA A 103 -3.66 1.28 -4.19
CA ALA A 103 -2.59 1.69 -3.31
C ALA A 103 -2.65 0.83 -2.05
N ARG A 104 -1.55 0.18 -1.67
CA ARG A 104 -1.40 -0.49 -0.37
C ARG A 104 -0.69 0.44 0.61
N GLN A 105 -1.24 0.55 1.82
CA GLN A 105 -0.56 1.12 2.97
C GLN A 105 -0.80 0.24 4.20
N GLY A 106 0.27 -0.38 4.72
CA GLY A 106 0.17 -1.38 5.79
C GLY A 106 -0.76 -2.56 5.45
N GLU A 107 -1.77 -2.81 6.27
CA GLU A 107 -2.77 -3.88 6.08
C GLU A 107 -3.99 -3.44 5.27
N LEU A 108 -3.94 -2.27 4.60
CA LEU A 108 -5.06 -1.73 3.83
C LEU A 108 -4.71 -1.60 2.34
N ILE A 109 -5.72 -1.79 1.49
CA ILE A 109 -5.71 -1.33 0.09
C ILE A 109 -6.82 -0.32 -0.15
N ALA A 110 -6.54 0.66 -1.01
CA ALA A 110 -7.43 1.72 -1.46
C ALA A 110 -7.43 1.81 -3.00
N PRO A 111 -8.47 2.33 -3.67
CA PRO A 111 -8.46 2.50 -5.11
C PRO A 111 -7.38 3.49 -5.54
N LEU A 112 -6.71 3.22 -6.67
CA LEU A 112 -5.65 4.09 -7.21
C LEU A 112 -5.98 4.54 -8.64
N ALA A 113 -6.18 3.59 -9.55
CA ALA A 113 -6.52 3.87 -10.94
C ALA A 113 -7.16 2.65 -11.62
N MET A 114 -7.70 2.84 -12.81
CA MET A 114 -7.99 1.73 -13.72
C MET A 114 -7.09 1.83 -14.95
N LEU A 115 -6.66 0.67 -15.47
CA LEU A 115 -6.08 0.57 -16.81
C LEU A 115 -7.13 0.04 -17.79
N SER A 116 -7.26 0.75 -18.91
CA SER A 116 -8.17 0.45 -20.01
C SER A 116 -7.42 0.48 -21.35
N LYS A 117 -8.11 0.19 -22.47
CA LYS A 117 -7.55 0.39 -23.81
C LYS A 117 -7.18 1.86 -24.12
N GLY A 118 -7.72 2.82 -23.37
CA GLY A 118 -7.35 4.24 -23.47
C GLY A 118 -6.16 4.64 -22.59
N GLY A 119 -5.52 3.68 -21.91
CA GLY A 119 -4.51 3.92 -20.90
C GLY A 119 -5.09 4.03 -19.48
N ILE A 120 -4.32 4.68 -18.62
CA ILE A 120 -4.61 4.87 -17.19
C ILE A 120 -5.67 5.96 -17.02
N SER A 121 -6.68 5.70 -16.18
CA SER A 121 -7.75 6.65 -15.83
C SER A 121 -8.05 6.63 -14.32
N ASP A 122 -8.75 7.67 -13.85
CA ASP A 122 -9.31 7.76 -12.50
C ASP A 122 -10.13 6.50 -12.14
N PHE A 123 -10.17 6.17 -10.85
CA PHE A 123 -11.11 5.18 -10.31
C PHE A 123 -12.51 5.80 -10.19
N PRO A 124 -13.58 5.13 -10.65
CA PRO A 124 -14.93 5.70 -10.63
C PRO A 124 -15.44 5.84 -9.19
N SER A 125 -16.02 6.99 -8.84
CA SER A 125 -16.48 7.27 -7.47
C SER A 125 -17.79 6.57 -7.09
N SER A 126 -18.47 5.90 -8.01
CA SER A 126 -19.85 5.43 -7.84
C SER A 126 -19.96 3.95 -7.41
N GLU A 127 -20.00 3.71 -6.10
CA GLU A 127 -20.64 2.58 -5.34
C GLU A 127 -20.52 1.10 -5.78
N ARG A 128 -19.94 0.76 -6.95
CA ARG A 128 -20.01 -0.61 -7.54
C ARG A 128 -18.78 -1.47 -7.24
N GLU A 129 -18.22 -1.30 -6.06
CA GLU A 129 -16.82 -1.69 -5.77
C GLU A 129 -16.68 -2.77 -4.69
N GLU A 130 -17.75 -3.11 -3.98
CA GLU A 130 -17.78 -4.22 -3.02
C GLU A 130 -17.26 -5.54 -3.63
N ARG A 131 -17.49 -5.76 -4.94
CA ARG A 131 -17.00 -6.94 -5.66
C ARG A 131 -15.46 -7.02 -5.78
N TYR A 132 -14.76 -5.90 -5.62
CA TYR A 132 -13.29 -5.84 -5.55
C TYR A 132 -12.82 -6.14 -4.11
N TYR A 133 -13.64 -5.82 -3.11
CA TYR A 133 -13.33 -6.05 -1.69
C TYR A 133 -13.98 -7.29 -1.09
N ARG A 134 -14.40 -8.26 -1.94
CA ARG A 134 -14.88 -9.57 -1.50
C ARG A 134 -13.74 -10.34 -0.79
N PRO A 135 -14.00 -10.92 0.40
CA PRO A 135 -13.04 -11.78 1.09
C PRO A 135 -12.51 -12.91 0.21
N GLY A 136 -11.22 -13.25 0.38
CA GLY A 136 -10.54 -14.29 -0.40
C GLY A 136 -10.06 -13.85 -1.77
N ARG A 137 -10.36 -12.61 -2.20
CA ARG A 137 -9.87 -12.09 -3.47
C ARG A 137 -8.36 -11.82 -3.41
N LEU A 138 -7.62 -12.44 -4.34
CA LEU A 138 -6.17 -12.30 -4.47
C LEU A 138 -5.78 -11.18 -5.44
N TYR A 139 -4.67 -10.50 -5.13
CA TYR A 139 -4.04 -9.50 -5.96
C TYR A 139 -2.51 -9.65 -5.97
N TYR A 140 -1.87 -9.19 -7.05
CA TYR A 140 -0.42 -8.98 -7.07
C TYR A 140 -0.09 -7.72 -6.27
N ALA A 141 1.08 -7.67 -5.65
CA ALA A 141 1.59 -6.48 -4.95
C ALA A 141 3.02 -6.19 -5.40
N TYR A 142 3.37 -4.91 -5.53
CA TYR A 142 4.62 -4.42 -6.10
C TYR A 142 5.20 -3.29 -5.24
N ALA A 143 6.34 -3.54 -4.60
CA ALA A 143 7.01 -2.59 -3.71
C ALA A 143 8.51 -2.55 -4.04
N ALA A 144 8.99 -1.41 -4.55
CA ALA A 144 10.40 -1.20 -4.89
C ALA A 144 11.05 -2.37 -5.69
N GLY A 145 10.38 -2.83 -6.74
CA GLY A 145 10.84 -3.96 -7.59
C GLY A 145 10.60 -5.36 -7.03
N VAL A 146 10.11 -5.50 -5.79
CA VAL A 146 9.72 -6.79 -5.20
C VAL A 146 8.25 -7.08 -5.53
N GLN A 147 7.99 -8.25 -6.12
CA GLN A 147 6.62 -8.74 -6.35
C GLN A 147 6.20 -9.70 -5.23
N GLY A 148 5.04 -9.41 -4.63
CA GLY A 148 4.34 -10.28 -3.67
C GLY A 148 2.90 -10.55 -4.09
N LYS A 149 2.12 -11.07 -3.14
CA LYS A 149 0.66 -11.29 -3.28
C LYS A 149 -0.04 -10.94 -1.99
N VAL A 150 -1.23 -10.35 -2.11
CA VAL A 150 -2.10 -10.03 -0.98
C VAL A 150 -3.48 -10.64 -1.20
N VAL A 151 -4.17 -10.99 -0.11
CA VAL A 151 -5.57 -11.44 -0.12
C VAL A 151 -6.43 -10.43 0.63
N VAL A 152 -7.63 -10.14 0.12
CA VAL A 152 -8.62 -9.34 0.84
C VAL A 152 -9.25 -10.16 1.97
N SER A 153 -9.27 -9.60 3.18
CA SER A 153 -10.06 -10.09 4.32
C SER A 153 -11.49 -9.55 4.30
N GLY A 154 -11.70 -8.34 3.78
CA GLY A 154 -13.02 -7.71 3.58
C GLY A 154 -12.94 -6.19 3.48
N LYS A 155 -14.05 -5.52 3.14
CA LYS A 155 -14.14 -4.05 3.21
C LYS A 155 -13.87 -3.58 4.64
N LYS A 156 -13.10 -2.50 4.78
CA LYS A 156 -12.78 -1.86 6.06
C LYS A 156 -12.72 -0.37 5.84
N GLU A 157 -13.56 0.38 6.55
CA GLU A 157 -13.54 1.84 6.49
C GLU A 157 -12.58 2.41 7.56
N VAL A 158 -11.85 3.44 7.15
CA VAL A 158 -10.99 4.34 7.93
C VAL A 158 -11.55 5.77 7.82
N GLY A 159 -11.56 6.53 8.92
CA GLY A 159 -12.13 7.89 8.93
C GLY A 159 -13.65 7.91 8.80
N CYS A 160 -14.20 9.01 8.32
CA CYS A 160 -15.65 9.23 8.16
C CYS A 160 -16.18 8.64 6.84
N SER A 161 -15.38 8.67 5.78
CA SER A 161 -15.66 8.00 4.52
C SER A 161 -14.35 7.53 3.87
N SER A 162 -14.29 6.27 3.47
CA SER A 162 -13.18 5.72 2.69
C SER A 162 -13.63 4.46 1.97
N ASN A 163 -12.93 4.13 0.90
CA ASN A 163 -13.24 2.96 0.08
C ASN A 163 -12.15 1.90 0.21
N THR A 164 -11.78 1.56 1.44
CA THR A 164 -10.65 0.67 1.72
C THR A 164 -11.07 -0.76 2.03
N ALA A 165 -10.12 -1.69 1.90
CA ALA A 165 -10.26 -3.07 2.33
C ALA A 165 -9.06 -3.52 3.14
N HIS A 166 -9.32 -4.34 4.16
CA HIS A 166 -8.28 -5.02 4.90
C HIS A 166 -7.71 -6.16 4.06
N ILE A 167 -6.39 -6.31 4.08
CA ILE A 167 -5.65 -7.36 3.38
C ILE A 167 -4.73 -8.12 4.33
N ARG A 168 -4.30 -9.31 3.90
CA ARG A 168 -3.17 -10.04 4.48
C ARG A 168 -2.18 -10.40 3.39
N GLU A 169 -0.91 -10.47 3.76
CA GLU A 169 0.14 -10.95 2.86
C GLU A 169 0.02 -12.47 2.66
N VAL A 170 0.02 -12.89 1.38
CA VAL A 170 0.10 -14.30 0.97
C VAL A 170 1.53 -14.66 0.56
N THR A 171 2.27 -13.67 0.05
CA THR A 171 3.72 -13.72 -0.15
C THR A 171 4.29 -12.43 0.43
N PRO A 172 5.30 -12.50 1.33
CA PRO A 172 5.77 -11.33 2.05
C PRO A 172 6.18 -10.15 1.15
N ILE A 173 5.80 -8.94 1.54
CA ILE A 173 6.17 -7.72 0.80
C ILE A 173 6.33 -6.51 1.73
N SER A 174 7.54 -5.95 1.77
CA SER A 174 7.89 -4.90 2.73
C SER A 174 7.42 -3.51 2.27
N GLY A 175 6.67 -2.83 3.14
CA GLY A 175 6.28 -1.42 2.96
C GLY A 175 5.04 -1.20 2.09
N ASP A 176 4.83 0.06 1.73
CA ASP A 176 3.76 0.47 0.82
C ASP A 176 3.98 -0.10 -0.58
N ALA A 177 2.89 -0.37 -1.31
CA ALA A 177 2.96 -1.11 -2.56
C ALA A 177 1.86 -0.70 -3.55
N ILE A 178 2.13 -0.85 -4.84
CA ILE A 178 1.10 -0.84 -5.88
C ILE A 178 0.50 -2.24 -5.94
N VAL A 179 -0.83 -2.36 -5.88
CA VAL A 179 -1.55 -3.64 -5.88
C VAL A 179 -2.43 -3.74 -7.14
N SER A 180 -2.50 -4.92 -7.76
CA SER A 180 -3.08 -5.08 -9.10
C SER A 180 -3.84 -6.40 -9.28
N ASN A 181 -4.95 -6.36 -10.03
CA ASN A 181 -5.70 -7.56 -10.43
C ASN A 181 -5.14 -8.28 -11.67
N ALA A 182 -4.13 -7.69 -12.33
CA ALA A 182 -3.36 -8.31 -13.40
C ALA A 182 -1.86 -8.25 -13.08
N ALA A 183 -1.07 -9.16 -13.65
CA ALA A 183 0.38 -9.04 -13.57
C ALA A 183 0.83 -7.78 -14.32
N LEU A 184 1.59 -6.92 -13.66
CA LEU A 184 2.27 -5.79 -14.29
C LEU A 184 3.57 -6.26 -14.94
N PRO A 185 4.00 -5.65 -16.06
CA PRO A 185 5.39 -5.71 -16.50
C PRO A 185 6.31 -5.30 -15.35
N GLN A 186 7.36 -6.08 -15.11
CA GLN A 186 8.38 -5.77 -14.11
C GLN A 186 9.74 -5.93 -14.77
N ALA A 187 10.52 -4.86 -14.78
CA ALA A 187 11.97 -4.99 -14.92
C ALA A 187 12.51 -5.65 -13.64
N SER A 188 13.48 -6.56 -13.78
CA SER A 188 14.14 -7.23 -12.65
C SER A 188 15.06 -6.25 -11.91
N VAL A 189 14.48 -5.35 -11.14
CA VAL A 189 15.20 -4.31 -10.40
C VAL A 189 15.21 -4.64 -8.91
N SER A 190 16.38 -4.51 -8.28
CA SER A 190 16.51 -4.73 -6.84
C SER A 190 15.96 -3.54 -6.04
N GLN A 191 15.45 -3.82 -4.84
CA GLN A 191 15.04 -2.78 -3.89
C GLN A 191 16.15 -1.76 -3.59
N ALA A 192 17.42 -2.18 -3.65
CA ALA A 192 18.57 -1.30 -3.46
C ALA A 192 18.68 -0.21 -4.55
N ALA A 193 18.19 -0.44 -5.76
CA ALA A 193 18.20 0.57 -6.83
C ALA A 193 17.20 1.72 -6.59
N TYR A 194 16.26 1.55 -5.66
CA TYR A 194 15.34 2.61 -5.22
C TYR A 194 15.95 3.52 -4.14
N LEU A 195 17.06 3.13 -3.53
CA LEU A 195 17.74 3.91 -2.51
C LEU A 195 18.63 4.97 -3.17
N PRO A 196 18.43 6.27 -2.86
CA PRO A 196 19.30 7.32 -3.38
C PRO A 196 20.72 7.24 -2.83
N ASP A 197 21.71 7.63 -3.63
CA ASP A 197 23.09 7.79 -3.18
C ASP A 197 23.36 9.20 -2.60
N ALA A 198 24.53 9.38 -1.98
CA ALA A 198 24.89 10.65 -1.33
C ALA A 198 25.08 11.84 -2.30
N ALA A 199 25.40 11.59 -3.57
CA ALA A 199 25.48 12.65 -4.59
C ALA A 199 24.09 13.06 -5.06
N GLN A 200 23.18 12.09 -5.22
CA GLN A 200 21.76 12.32 -5.51
C GLN A 200 21.09 13.11 -4.38
N ASP A 201 21.34 12.76 -3.12
CA ASP A 201 20.88 13.50 -1.94
C ASP A 201 21.34 14.97 -1.97
N SER A 202 22.63 15.20 -2.16
CA SER A 202 23.21 16.55 -2.22
C SER A 202 22.58 17.39 -3.35
N GLN A 203 22.41 16.79 -4.53
CA GLN A 203 21.80 17.45 -5.69
C GLN A 203 20.33 17.79 -5.45
N VAL A 204 19.55 16.87 -4.86
CA VAL A 204 18.13 17.12 -4.57
C VAL A 204 17.94 18.16 -3.47
N ARG A 205 18.77 18.18 -2.42
CA ARG A 205 18.75 19.27 -1.42
C ARG A 205 18.99 20.64 -2.05
N ALA A 206 19.93 20.73 -3.00
CA ALA A 206 20.21 21.97 -3.72
C ALA A 206 19.03 22.43 -4.60
N LEU A 207 18.35 21.49 -5.28
CA LEU A 207 17.14 21.77 -6.05
C LEU A 207 15.98 22.18 -5.15
N ALA A 208 15.70 21.43 -4.08
CA ALA A 208 14.65 21.71 -3.10
C ALA A 208 14.83 23.10 -2.47
N GLY A 209 16.03 23.42 -1.97
CA GLY A 209 16.31 24.75 -1.42
C GLY A 209 16.15 25.88 -2.42
N THR A 210 16.35 25.61 -3.72
CA THR A 210 16.14 26.60 -4.79
C THR A 210 14.65 26.81 -5.05
N LEU A 211 13.84 25.75 -5.10
CA LEU A 211 12.37 25.86 -5.20
C LEU A 211 11.78 26.60 -3.97
N LEU A 212 12.20 26.23 -2.76
CA LEU A 212 11.72 26.87 -1.52
C LEU A 212 12.03 28.39 -1.50
N ARG A 213 13.23 28.79 -1.97
CA ARG A 213 13.58 30.21 -2.14
C ARG A 213 12.72 30.91 -3.21
N GLN A 214 12.40 30.24 -4.32
CA GLN A 214 11.49 30.79 -5.35
C GLN A 214 10.07 30.99 -4.80
N HIS A 215 9.61 30.09 -3.92
CA HIS A 215 8.37 30.22 -3.16
C HIS A 215 8.47 31.18 -1.95
N LYS A 216 9.59 31.90 -1.78
CA LYS A 216 9.83 32.89 -0.72
C LYS A 216 9.82 32.35 0.72
N VAL A 217 10.00 31.04 0.90
CA VAL A 217 10.15 30.45 2.25
C VAL A 217 11.36 31.09 2.94
N PRO A 218 11.26 31.57 4.20
CA PRO A 218 12.38 32.23 4.85
C PRO A 218 13.58 31.29 5.05
N ALA A 219 14.79 31.78 4.74
CA ALA A 219 16.01 30.96 4.66
C ALA A 219 16.27 30.08 5.90
N ARG A 220 16.01 30.60 7.10
CA ARG A 220 16.16 29.85 8.36
C ARG A 220 15.33 28.55 8.43
N HIS A 221 14.14 28.52 7.80
CA HIS A 221 13.30 27.32 7.75
C HIS A 221 13.78 26.36 6.67
N ILE A 222 14.27 26.89 5.54
CA ILE A 222 14.92 26.08 4.50
C ILE A 222 16.14 25.35 5.06
N ASP A 223 17.02 26.05 5.78
CA ASP A 223 18.26 25.48 6.30
C ASP A 223 17.99 24.44 7.40
N ALA A 224 16.98 24.66 8.25
CA ALA A 224 16.53 23.67 9.24
C ALA A 224 15.93 22.43 8.56
N ALA A 225 14.95 22.63 7.67
CA ALA A 225 14.26 21.55 6.96
C ALA A 225 15.22 20.71 6.11
N LEU A 226 16.15 21.34 5.39
CA LEU A 226 17.15 20.63 4.57
C LEU A 226 18.29 20.01 5.39
N LYS A 227 18.46 20.36 6.66
CA LYS A 227 19.40 19.66 7.56
C LYS A 227 18.81 18.33 8.02
N GLU A 228 17.50 18.29 8.29
CA GLU A 228 16.78 17.12 8.83
C GLU A 228 16.17 16.21 7.74
N TRP A 229 15.82 16.76 6.57
CA TRP A 229 14.91 16.25 5.53
C TRP A 229 14.60 14.73 5.47
N PRO A 230 15.50 13.82 5.05
CA PRO A 230 15.21 12.39 4.98
C PRO A 230 15.39 11.79 6.37
N GLY A 231 14.54 12.22 7.31
CA GLY A 231 14.60 11.85 8.71
C GLY A 231 14.61 10.34 8.90
N GLU A 232 15.33 9.88 9.92
CA GLU A 232 15.83 8.50 10.07
C GLU A 232 14.78 7.37 9.95
N ASN A 233 13.48 7.70 10.05
CA ASN A 233 12.37 6.76 10.05
C ASN A 233 11.44 6.82 8.82
N GLN A 234 11.67 7.68 7.82
CA GLN A 234 10.70 7.91 6.72
C GLN A 234 11.06 7.24 5.37
N GLY A 235 12.21 6.56 5.30
CA GLY A 235 12.54 5.61 4.22
C GLY A 235 12.31 6.14 2.79
N LEU A 236 11.77 5.28 1.91
CA LEU A 236 11.47 5.64 0.51
C LEU A 236 10.33 6.66 0.36
N GLN A 237 9.50 6.89 1.38
CA GLN A 237 8.36 7.82 1.29
C GLN A 237 8.82 9.27 1.08
N ASN A 238 9.94 9.66 1.70
CA ASN A 238 10.51 11.00 1.56
C ASN A 238 11.48 11.13 0.39
N PHE A 239 12.23 10.07 0.06
CA PHE A 239 13.23 10.16 -0.99
C PHE A 239 13.48 8.80 -1.64
N ALA A 240 13.24 8.72 -2.96
CA ALA A 240 13.42 7.51 -3.74
C ALA A 240 14.08 7.80 -5.10
N ALA A 241 14.92 6.88 -5.56
CA ALA A 241 15.53 6.88 -6.88
C ALA A 241 14.76 5.91 -7.80
N VAL A 242 13.76 6.40 -8.53
CA VAL A 242 12.93 5.58 -9.43
C VAL A 242 13.78 5.10 -10.61
N PRO A 243 14.00 3.79 -10.78
CA PRO A 243 14.92 3.26 -11.79
C PRO A 243 14.52 3.62 -13.23
N GLY A 244 15.46 4.20 -13.99
CA GLY A 244 15.25 4.56 -15.39
C GLY A 244 15.19 3.35 -16.32
N ALA A 245 14.41 3.46 -17.39
CA ALA A 245 14.29 2.42 -18.41
C ALA A 245 15.62 2.25 -19.18
N ASN A 246 15.97 1.03 -19.58
CA ASN A 246 17.10 0.73 -20.46
C ASN A 246 18.46 1.32 -19.99
N GLY A 247 18.70 1.38 -18.67
CA GLY A 247 19.94 1.92 -18.11
C GLY A 247 20.02 3.45 -18.09
N GLN A 248 18.92 4.15 -18.34
CA GLN A 248 18.81 5.58 -18.03
C GLN A 248 19.04 5.81 -16.53
N ALA A 249 19.64 6.95 -16.19
CA ALA A 249 19.76 7.40 -14.81
C ALA A 249 18.36 7.49 -14.15
N PRO A 250 18.25 7.24 -12.83
CA PRO A 250 16.97 7.23 -12.14
C PRO A 250 16.30 8.62 -12.15
N ALA A 251 14.99 8.64 -11.99
CA ALA A 251 14.27 9.86 -11.61
C ALA A 251 14.26 9.97 -10.08
N LEU A 252 14.63 11.13 -9.55
CA LEU A 252 14.68 11.37 -8.11
C LEU A 252 13.37 11.96 -7.63
N VAL A 253 12.64 11.22 -6.80
CA VAL A 253 11.36 11.64 -6.22
C VAL A 253 11.59 12.04 -4.78
N ALA A 254 11.31 13.29 -4.44
CA ALA A 254 11.55 13.83 -3.11
C ALA A 254 10.32 14.54 -2.55
N ASN A 255 10.02 14.26 -1.29
CA ASN A 255 8.96 14.87 -0.52
C ASN A 255 9.54 15.41 0.79
N LEU A 256 9.15 16.63 1.13
CA LEU A 256 9.62 17.37 2.29
C LEU A 256 8.42 18.07 2.94
N MET A 257 8.29 17.96 4.26
CA MET A 257 7.32 18.68 5.08
C MET A 257 8.02 19.24 6.31
N PHE A 258 7.73 20.49 6.67
CA PHE A 258 8.29 21.15 7.85
C PHE A 258 7.42 22.32 8.32
N GLU A 259 7.54 22.69 9.58
CA GLU A 259 6.82 23.80 10.21
C GLU A 259 7.62 25.11 10.16
N GLY A 260 6.92 26.25 10.17
CA GLY A 260 7.48 27.61 10.21
C GLY A 260 8.11 28.02 11.55
N GLY A 261 8.08 27.15 12.56
CA GLY A 261 8.70 27.40 13.86
C GLY A 261 8.07 28.53 14.68
N SER A 262 8.62 28.78 15.87
CA SER A 262 7.99 29.59 16.93
C SER A 262 7.78 31.08 16.65
N ASP A 263 8.52 31.65 15.70
CA ASP A 263 8.76 33.10 15.68
C ASP A 263 7.78 33.91 14.81
N VAL A 264 7.10 33.25 13.85
CA VAL A 264 6.11 33.86 12.96
C VAL A 264 5.09 32.78 12.62
N ASN A 265 3.91 32.83 13.24
CA ASN A 265 2.82 31.84 13.14
C ASN A 265 3.33 30.39 13.16
N ALA A 266 3.48 29.83 14.37
CA ALA A 266 3.88 28.43 14.57
C ALA A 266 2.95 27.40 13.88
N ASP A 267 1.76 27.84 13.47
CA ASP A 267 0.78 27.05 12.74
C ASP A 267 1.14 26.83 11.26
N VAL A 268 1.97 27.69 10.62
CA VAL A 268 2.26 27.58 9.17
C VAL A 268 3.12 26.36 8.86
N SER A 269 2.54 25.40 8.14
CA SER A 269 3.21 24.21 7.61
C SER A 269 3.55 24.37 6.12
N PHE A 270 4.77 24.01 5.74
CA PHE A 270 5.24 23.96 4.37
C PHE A 270 5.35 22.50 3.90
N ALA A 271 4.97 22.25 2.64
CA ALA A 271 5.21 20.99 1.97
C ALA A 271 5.74 21.21 0.54
N LEU A 272 6.76 20.46 0.16
CA LEU A 272 7.34 20.43 -1.18
C LEU A 272 7.48 18.99 -1.64
N SER A 273 6.94 18.70 -2.81
CA SER A 273 7.17 17.46 -3.55
C SER A 273 7.77 17.79 -4.90
N LEU A 274 8.80 17.07 -5.32
CA LEU A 274 9.45 17.26 -6.62
C LEU A 274 9.85 15.93 -7.26
N ILE A 275 9.94 15.95 -8.60
CA ILE A 275 10.64 14.93 -9.38
C ILE A 275 11.75 15.65 -10.16
N ALA A 276 12.97 15.14 -10.04
CA ALA A 276 14.12 15.61 -10.77
C ALA A 276 14.70 14.52 -11.67
N GLU A 277 15.16 14.90 -12.85
CA GLU A 277 15.69 13.96 -13.85
C GLU A 277 17.10 14.36 -14.30
N ALA A 278 17.94 13.35 -14.52
CA ALA A 278 19.31 13.54 -14.94
C ALA A 278 19.39 14.27 -16.29
N GLN A 279 20.32 15.22 -16.39
CA GLN A 279 20.52 16.02 -17.59
C GLN A 279 21.67 15.47 -18.44
N PRO A 280 21.66 15.65 -19.79
CA PRO A 280 22.75 15.18 -20.65
C PRO A 280 24.14 15.77 -20.31
N ALA A 281 24.17 16.97 -19.72
CA ALA A 281 25.39 17.63 -19.24
C ALA A 281 25.85 17.16 -17.84
N GLY A 282 25.17 16.18 -17.24
CA GLY A 282 25.32 15.78 -15.85
C GLY A 282 24.46 16.61 -14.88
N GLY A 283 24.33 16.11 -13.65
CA GLY A 283 23.42 16.67 -12.65
C GLY A 283 21.94 16.40 -12.96
N TYR A 284 21.05 17.04 -12.21
CA TYR A 284 19.60 16.86 -12.29
C TYR A 284 18.88 18.21 -12.45
N ALA A 285 17.74 18.20 -13.12
CA ALA A 285 16.81 19.32 -13.19
C ALA A 285 15.40 18.89 -12.79
N VAL A 286 14.65 19.80 -12.15
CA VAL A 286 13.27 19.57 -11.74
C VAL A 286 12.36 19.51 -12.97
N THR A 287 11.62 18.42 -13.14
CA THR A 287 10.64 18.22 -14.23
C THR A 287 9.20 18.11 -13.73
N TYR A 288 9.02 18.13 -12.40
CA TYR A 288 7.74 18.31 -11.71
C TYR A 288 7.98 18.86 -10.31
N SER A 289 7.10 19.75 -9.84
CA SER A 289 7.06 20.19 -8.45
C SER A 289 5.63 20.55 -8.03
N SER A 290 5.31 20.29 -6.77
CA SER A 290 4.11 20.75 -6.08
C SER A 290 4.53 21.36 -4.74
N PHE A 291 4.10 22.59 -4.48
CA PHE A 291 4.38 23.33 -3.24
C PHE A 291 3.06 23.71 -2.57
N SER A 292 2.99 23.57 -1.24
CA SER A 292 1.86 23.95 -0.42
C SER A 292 2.35 24.65 0.85
N GLU A 293 1.63 25.69 1.26
CA GLU A 293 1.85 26.49 2.46
C GLU A 293 0.48 26.77 3.08
N GLY A 294 0.37 26.68 4.40
CA GLY A 294 -0.89 26.94 5.10
C GLY A 294 -0.87 26.50 6.57
N GLU A 295 -1.82 27.02 7.34
CA GLU A 295 -1.91 26.74 8.78
C GLU A 295 -2.69 25.44 9.09
N THR A 296 -3.74 25.15 8.30
CA THR A 296 -4.69 24.06 8.59
C THR A 296 -5.03 23.18 7.39
N SER A 297 -4.43 23.40 6.21
CA SER A 297 -4.79 22.68 4.97
C SER A 297 -3.61 22.37 4.04
N THR A 298 -2.39 22.29 4.59
CA THR A 298 -1.18 22.00 3.80
C THR A 298 -1.26 20.60 3.18
N SER A 299 -1.26 20.56 1.85
CA SER A 299 -1.28 19.33 1.07
C SER A 299 0.14 18.81 0.89
N ARG A 300 0.46 17.69 1.53
CA ARG A 300 1.75 17.01 1.45
C ARG A 300 1.64 15.71 0.65
N TYR A 301 2.74 15.24 0.06
CA TYR A 301 2.79 13.90 -0.54
C TYR A 301 3.85 13.01 0.11
N ALA A 302 3.70 11.71 -0.08
CA ALA A 302 4.70 10.67 0.13
C ALA A 302 4.81 9.82 -1.15
N PHE A 303 6.00 9.31 -1.45
CA PHE A 303 6.20 8.32 -2.51
C PHE A 303 5.67 6.96 -2.05
N LEU A 304 4.74 6.39 -2.82
CA LEU A 304 4.18 5.06 -2.54
C LEU A 304 4.89 3.96 -3.33
N GLY A 305 5.30 4.26 -4.57
CA GLY A 305 5.98 3.31 -5.43
C GLY A 305 6.03 3.75 -6.88
N SER A 306 6.65 2.93 -7.72
CA SER A 306 6.62 3.07 -9.18
C SER A 306 6.55 1.70 -9.84
N ALA A 307 5.95 1.65 -11.02
CA ALA A 307 5.91 0.49 -11.89
C ALA A 307 5.56 0.92 -13.31
N ASP A 308 5.86 0.09 -14.31
CA ASP A 308 5.30 0.22 -15.66
C ASP A 308 3.83 -0.25 -15.60
N LEU A 309 2.88 0.69 -15.52
CA LEU A 309 1.47 0.38 -15.28
C LEU A 309 0.71 0.08 -16.57
N ASP A 310 1.13 0.65 -17.71
CA ASP A 310 0.45 0.46 -19.00
C ASP A 310 1.22 -0.35 -20.06
N GLY A 311 2.47 -0.70 -19.77
CA GLY A 311 3.31 -1.58 -20.60
C GLY A 311 4.11 -0.86 -21.67
N ASP A 312 4.33 0.46 -21.56
CA ASP A 312 5.15 1.23 -22.50
C ASP A 312 6.67 1.17 -22.20
N GLY A 313 7.07 0.51 -21.11
CA GLY A 313 8.45 0.36 -20.68
C GLY A 313 9.00 1.53 -19.84
N GLN A 314 8.20 2.57 -19.56
CA GLN A 314 8.51 3.62 -18.59
C GLN A 314 7.73 3.38 -17.31
N GLN A 315 8.29 3.78 -16.16
CA GLN A 315 7.58 3.66 -14.90
C GLN A 315 6.70 4.89 -14.66
N GLU A 316 5.43 4.69 -14.32
CA GLU A 316 4.65 5.67 -13.60
C GLU A 316 5.09 5.78 -12.15
N ILE A 317 4.98 6.99 -11.60
CA ILE A 317 5.23 7.30 -10.19
C ILE A 317 3.89 7.43 -9.48
N VAL A 318 3.74 6.75 -8.34
CA VAL A 318 2.55 6.84 -7.50
C VAL A 318 2.88 7.57 -6.21
N LEU A 319 2.09 8.60 -5.92
CA LEU A 319 2.19 9.39 -4.69
C LEU A 319 0.92 9.23 -3.86
N THR A 320 1.06 9.11 -2.54
CA THR A 320 -0.04 9.35 -1.58
C THR A 320 -0.01 10.82 -1.20
N GLY A 321 -1.11 11.53 -1.38
CA GLY A 321 -1.32 12.88 -0.87
C GLY A 321 -2.11 12.87 0.45
N TYR A 322 -1.80 13.78 1.36
CA TYR A 322 -2.49 13.96 2.64
C TYR A 322 -2.83 15.45 2.86
N GLY A 323 -4.00 15.70 3.44
CA GLY A 323 -4.43 16.98 3.99
C GLY A 323 -4.73 16.86 5.49
N TYR A 324 -5.56 17.77 6.01
CA TYR A 324 -5.92 17.83 7.43
C TYR A 324 -6.62 16.56 7.93
N GLU A 325 -7.67 16.13 7.23
CA GLU A 325 -8.48 14.96 7.58
C GLU A 325 -8.71 13.98 6.42
N TRP A 326 -8.15 14.26 5.23
CA TRP A 326 -8.31 13.45 4.03
C TRP A 326 -6.99 13.02 3.38
N TRP A 327 -7.02 11.93 2.62
CA TRP A 327 -5.90 11.45 1.81
C TRP A 327 -6.36 10.95 0.44
N TRP A 328 -5.47 11.02 -0.54
CA TRP A 328 -5.72 10.66 -1.94
C TRP A 328 -4.47 10.01 -2.55
N TYR A 329 -4.61 9.46 -3.74
CA TYR A 329 -3.49 8.95 -4.51
C TYR A 329 -3.45 9.61 -5.88
N GLU A 330 -2.25 9.85 -6.41
CA GLU A 330 -2.05 10.37 -7.76
C GLU A 330 -1.05 9.49 -8.53
N VAL A 331 -1.40 9.16 -9.77
CA VAL A 331 -0.50 8.49 -10.73
C VAL A 331 0.08 9.55 -11.66
N LEU A 332 1.39 9.71 -11.65
CA LEU A 332 2.15 10.61 -12.51
C LEU A 332 2.83 9.80 -13.62
N ARG A 333 2.68 10.25 -14.87
CA ARG A 333 3.37 9.69 -16.04
C ARG A 333 4.18 10.76 -16.76
N LYS A 334 5.33 10.39 -17.30
CA LYS A 334 6.14 11.25 -18.16
C LYS A 334 5.44 11.48 -19.51
N SER A 335 5.33 12.73 -19.92
CA SER A 335 4.80 13.11 -21.24
C SER A 335 5.56 14.33 -21.76
N ARG A 336 6.15 14.22 -22.96
CA ARG A 336 6.91 15.30 -23.60
C ARG A 336 8.00 15.93 -22.71
N GLY A 337 8.63 15.14 -21.83
CA GLY A 337 9.70 15.58 -20.94
C GLY A 337 9.26 16.14 -19.58
N THR A 338 7.96 16.20 -19.29
CA THR A 338 7.43 16.62 -17.98
C THR A 338 6.58 15.51 -17.36
N TRP A 339 6.48 15.46 -16.02
CA TRP A 339 5.55 14.54 -15.37
C TRP A 339 4.16 15.19 -15.26
N VAL A 340 3.14 14.45 -15.68
CA VAL A 340 1.74 14.89 -15.66
C VAL A 340 0.87 13.86 -14.96
N ARG A 341 -0.11 14.33 -14.18
CA ARG A 341 -1.10 13.44 -13.54
C ARG A 341 -1.96 12.75 -14.60
N LYS A 342 -2.08 11.43 -14.49
CA LYS A 342 -2.93 10.57 -15.34
C LYS A 342 -4.17 10.06 -14.61
N ALA A 343 -4.03 9.79 -13.32
CA ALA A 343 -5.16 9.42 -12.47
C ALA A 343 -5.06 10.07 -11.10
N LYS A 344 -6.22 10.29 -10.49
CA LYS A 344 -6.42 10.61 -9.08
C LYS A 344 -7.52 9.70 -8.52
N ALA A 345 -7.31 9.20 -7.30
CA ALA A 345 -8.35 8.50 -6.54
C ALA A 345 -8.41 9.03 -5.11
N SER A 346 -9.60 9.07 -4.52
CA SER A 346 -9.76 9.35 -3.09
C SER A 346 -9.38 8.11 -2.29
N GLY A 347 -8.53 8.28 -1.28
CA GLY A 347 -8.25 7.22 -0.31
C GLY A 347 -9.29 7.22 0.81
N GLY A 348 -9.60 8.41 1.31
CA GLY A 348 -10.64 8.63 2.30
C GLY A 348 -10.49 9.96 3.04
N GLY A 349 -11.34 10.17 4.05
CA GLY A 349 -11.20 11.26 5.00
C GLY A 349 -12.40 11.48 5.92
N CYS A 350 -12.27 12.52 6.73
CA CYS A 350 -13.38 13.35 7.20
C CYS A 350 -13.35 14.69 6.47
#